data_AF-A0A4Y2BUT5-F1
#
_entry.id   AF-A0A4Y2BUT5-F1
#
_cell.length_a   1.000
_cell.length_b   1.000
_cell.length_c   1.000
_cell.angle_alpha   90.00
_cell.angle_beta   90.00
_cell.angle_gamma   90.00
#
_symmetry.space_group_name_H-M   'P 1'
#
loop_
_entity.id
_entity.type
_entity.pdbx_description
1 polymer ?
#
loop_
_entity_poly.entity_id
_entity_poly.type
_entity_poly.pdbx_seq_one_letter_code
_entity_poly.pdbx_strand_id
1 'polypeptide(L)'
;MASKRKNLSFAEKNELIEKFQNSNFSKAAFAKANSIPRMTFNNILAAKLCSSNAQICDQERKRQRLSPYENVDKALLSWIKYARSQNAPISWNVLKEKSLEFANELGESSFVASNGWLQRFNSRHNLSFKKLCGEATDFDSSSLKEWKDVVLRDILERYESANVFNVDECGFFLSDLARQNSLFQR
;
A
#
# COMPACT_ATOMS: atom_id res chain seq x y z
N MET A 1 20.35 -23.69 27.10
CA MET A 1 20.31 -22.61 26.07
C MET A 1 18.94 -21.96 26.09
N ALA A 2 18.84 -20.63 26.10
CA ALA A 2 17.55 -19.94 26.08
C ALA A 2 16.84 -20.18 24.73
N SER A 3 15.60 -20.67 24.77
CA SER A 3 14.79 -20.84 23.56
C SER A 3 14.57 -19.48 22.89
N LYS A 4 14.93 -19.37 21.60
CA LYS A 4 14.72 -18.12 20.83
C LYS A 4 13.22 -17.89 20.65
N ARG A 5 12.75 -16.70 21.02
CA ARG A 5 11.34 -16.30 20.85
C ARG A 5 10.99 -16.22 19.36
N LYS A 6 10.11 -17.10 18.86
CA LYS A 6 9.53 -17.00 17.51
C LYS A 6 8.48 -15.89 17.49
N ASN A 7 8.61 -14.93 16.57
CA ASN A 7 7.54 -13.97 16.28
C ASN A 7 6.68 -14.53 15.14
N LEU A 8 5.40 -14.76 15.42
CA LEU A 8 4.41 -15.27 14.46
C LEU A 8 3.78 -14.12 13.66
N SER A 9 3.46 -14.36 12.38
CA SER A 9 2.70 -13.43 11.52
C SER A 9 1.24 -13.33 11.98
N PHE A 10 0.49 -12.36 11.44
CA PHE A 10 -0.95 -12.29 11.68
C PHE A 10 -1.68 -13.50 11.07
N ALA A 11 -1.27 -13.94 9.87
CA ALA A 11 -1.77 -15.17 9.25
C ALA A 11 -1.57 -16.40 10.14
N GLU A 12 -0.34 -16.66 10.59
CA GLU A 12 -0.03 -17.79 11.47
C GLU A 12 -0.86 -17.75 12.78
N LYS A 13 -1.06 -16.56 13.34
CA LYS A 13 -1.87 -16.39 14.56
C LYS A 13 -3.36 -16.64 14.30
N ASN A 14 -3.90 -16.17 13.17
CA ASN A 14 -5.29 -16.40 12.79
C ASN A 14 -5.55 -17.88 12.51
N GLU A 15 -4.66 -18.56 11.79
CA GLU A 15 -4.74 -20.01 11.59
C GLU A 15 -4.75 -20.79 12.91
N LEU A 16 -3.95 -20.38 13.90
CA LEU A 16 -3.94 -21.02 15.22
C LEU A 16 -5.26 -20.84 15.96
N ILE A 17 -5.92 -19.70 15.77
CA ILE A 17 -7.24 -19.43 16.36
C ILE A 17 -8.30 -20.29 15.68
N GLU A 18 -8.31 -20.36 14.35
CA GLU A 18 -9.25 -21.20 13.59
C GLU A 18 -9.06 -22.69 13.93
N LYS A 19 -7.80 -23.17 13.94
CA LYS A 19 -7.47 -24.54 14.34
C LYS A 19 -7.90 -24.82 15.78
N PHE A 20 -7.80 -23.85 16.68
CA PHE A 20 -8.26 -24.01 18.06
C PHE A 20 -9.79 -24.08 18.14
N GLN A 21 -10.50 -23.19 17.44
CA GLN A 21 -11.97 -23.16 17.41
C GLN A 21 -12.58 -24.43 16.82
N ASN A 22 -11.93 -24.99 15.80
CA ASN A 22 -12.34 -26.26 15.17
C ASN A 22 -11.90 -27.49 15.96
N SER A 23 -11.12 -27.32 17.03
CA SER A 23 -10.65 -28.41 17.88
C SER A 23 -11.40 -28.45 19.21
N ASN A 24 -11.70 -29.64 19.70
CA ASN A 24 -12.25 -29.84 21.05
C ASN A 24 -11.17 -29.89 22.15
N PHE A 25 -9.98 -29.33 21.88
CA PHE A 25 -8.88 -29.36 22.85
C PHE A 25 -9.01 -28.25 23.91
N SER A 26 -8.55 -28.53 25.13
CA SER A 26 -8.33 -27.46 26.11
C SER A 26 -7.17 -26.56 25.66
N LYS A 27 -7.17 -25.29 26.09
CA LYS A 27 -6.10 -24.31 25.76
C LYS A 27 -4.69 -24.84 26.05
N ALA A 28 -4.54 -25.61 27.13
CA ALA A 28 -3.25 -26.19 27.53
C ALA A 28 -2.85 -27.36 26.62
N ALA A 29 -3.79 -28.24 26.28
CA ALA A 29 -3.55 -29.35 25.37
C ALA A 29 -3.22 -28.86 23.95
N PHE A 30 -3.96 -27.88 23.45
CA PHE A 30 -3.74 -27.28 22.13
C PHE A 30 -2.37 -26.59 22.03
N ALA A 31 -1.98 -25.82 23.05
CA ALA A 31 -0.68 -25.15 23.09
C ALA A 31 0.48 -26.16 23.08
N LYS A 32 0.36 -27.27 23.84
CA LYS A 32 1.36 -28.35 23.87
C LYS A 32 1.45 -29.07 22.52
N ALA A 33 0.31 -29.39 21.90
CA ALA A 33 0.26 -30.05 20.60
C ALA A 33 0.90 -29.21 19.48
N ASN A 34 0.72 -27.89 19.52
CA ASN A 34 1.29 -26.95 18.54
C ASN A 34 2.70 -26.45 18.91
N SER A 35 3.33 -26.98 19.98
CA SER A 35 4.64 -26.55 20.46
C SER A 35 4.74 -25.04 20.77
N ILE A 36 3.65 -24.44 21.26
CA ILE A 36 3.58 -23.02 21.63
C ILE A 36 3.49 -22.90 23.17
N PRO A 37 4.27 -22.02 23.81
CA PRO A 37 4.10 -21.76 25.24
C PRO A 37 2.68 -21.28 25.56
N ARG A 38 2.07 -21.81 26.61
CA ARG A 38 0.68 -21.50 27.01
C ARG A 38 0.42 -19.99 27.15
N MET A 39 1.38 -19.25 27.70
CA MET A 39 1.30 -17.78 27.83
C MET A 39 1.24 -17.09 26.48
N THR A 40 2.04 -17.54 25.51
CA THR A 40 2.03 -17.01 24.14
C THR A 40 0.69 -17.25 23.48
N PHE A 41 0.12 -18.45 23.63
CA PHE A 41 -1.19 -18.78 23.07
C PHE A 41 -2.32 -17.94 23.70
N ASN A 42 -2.30 -17.76 25.02
CA ASN A 42 -3.26 -16.88 25.70
C ASN A 42 -3.16 -15.43 25.21
N ASN A 43 -1.94 -14.92 25.00
CA ASN A 43 -1.72 -13.59 24.45
C ASN A 43 -2.23 -13.46 23.01
N ILE A 44 -2.12 -14.52 22.20
CA ILE A 44 -2.67 -14.57 20.84
C ILE A 44 -4.20 -14.50 20.87
N LEU A 45 -4.85 -15.28 21.75
CA LEU A 45 -6.30 -15.27 21.92
C LEU A 45 -6.84 -13.93 22.45
N ALA A 46 -6.09 -13.26 23.32
CA ALA A 46 -6.47 -11.97 23.88
C ALA A 46 -6.19 -10.79 22.93
N ALA A 47 -5.32 -10.97 21.93
CA ALA A 47 -5.01 -9.93 20.97
C ALA A 47 -6.20 -9.69 20.02
N LYS A 48 -6.61 -8.43 19.86
CA LYS A 48 -7.42 -8.01 18.72
C LYS A 48 -6.54 -8.06 17.46
N LEU A 49 -6.38 -9.24 16.89
CA LEU A 49 -5.66 -9.42 15.63
C LEU A 49 -6.45 -8.74 14.51
N CYS A 50 -5.74 -8.27 13.47
CA CYS A 50 -6.39 -7.75 12.27
C CYS A 50 -7.36 -8.80 11.70
N SER A 51 -8.66 -8.49 11.73
CA SER A 51 -9.67 -9.30 11.05
C SER A 51 -9.38 -9.35 9.55
N SER A 52 -9.56 -10.52 8.95
CA SER A 52 -9.36 -10.80 7.52
C SER A 52 -10.13 -9.83 6.60
N ASN A 53 -11.23 -9.24 7.09
CA ASN A 53 -12.05 -8.26 6.34
C ASN A 53 -11.49 -6.83 6.30
N ALA A 54 -10.46 -6.52 7.08
CA ALA A 54 -9.74 -5.26 6.90
C ALA A 54 -8.80 -5.44 5.69
N GLN A 55 -9.27 -5.04 4.51
CA GLN A 55 -8.55 -4.97 3.21
C GLN A 55 -7.18 -4.25 3.21
N ILE A 56 -6.69 -3.88 4.39
CA ILE A 56 -5.64 -2.92 4.66
C ILE A 56 -4.58 -3.50 5.62
N CYS A 57 -4.77 -4.72 6.13
CA CYS A 57 -3.79 -5.35 7.00
C CYS A 57 -2.96 -6.42 6.29
N ASP A 58 -1.65 -6.18 6.22
CA ASP A 58 -0.65 -7.13 5.77
C ASP A 58 -0.60 -8.35 6.69
N GLN A 59 -1.10 -9.49 6.22
CA GLN A 59 -1.21 -10.73 6.99
C GLN A 59 0.16 -11.37 7.28
N GLU A 60 1.17 -11.09 6.46
CA GLU A 60 2.56 -11.54 6.66
C GLU A 60 3.27 -10.76 7.77
N ARG A 61 2.71 -9.61 8.15
CA ARG A 61 3.28 -8.76 9.18
C ARG A 61 3.23 -9.44 10.55
N LYS A 62 4.35 -9.41 11.27
CA LYS A 62 4.48 -10.02 12.62
C LYS A 62 4.06 -9.10 13.76
N ARG A 63 4.08 -7.78 13.52
CA ARG A 63 3.74 -6.73 14.49
C ARG A 63 3.10 -5.54 13.80
N GLN A 64 1.97 -5.07 14.33
CA GLN A 64 1.39 -3.80 13.92
C GLN A 64 2.03 -2.68 14.76
N ARG A 65 2.75 -1.78 14.08
CA ARG A 65 3.21 -0.54 14.70
C ARG A 65 2.17 0.54 14.43
N LEU A 66 1.59 1.08 15.49
CA LEU A 66 0.66 2.20 15.38
C LEU A 66 1.43 3.50 15.12
N SER A 67 0.80 4.41 14.39
CA SER A 67 1.29 5.79 14.28
C SER A 67 1.19 6.44 15.66
N PRO A 68 2.11 7.34 16.03
CA PRO A 68 1.87 8.29 17.12
C PRO A 68 0.57 9.10 16.89
N TYR A 69 0.22 9.33 15.62
CA TYR A 69 -0.95 10.09 15.19
C TYR A 69 -2.03 9.14 14.63
N GLU A 70 -2.57 8.25 15.46
CA GLU A 70 -3.52 7.23 15.04
C GLU A 70 -4.86 7.82 14.55
N ASN A 71 -5.29 8.95 15.13
CA ASN A 71 -6.54 9.61 14.74
C ASN A 71 -6.44 10.17 13.32
N VAL A 72 -5.34 10.86 13.01
CA VAL A 72 -5.04 11.38 11.65
C VAL A 72 -4.94 10.22 10.66
N ASP A 73 -4.28 9.13 11.05
CA ASP A 73 -4.13 7.90 10.25
C ASP A 73 -5.49 7.29 9.85
N LYS A 74 -6.42 7.19 10.82
CA LYS A 74 -7.78 6.66 10.59
C LYS A 74 -8.64 7.59 9.73
N ALA A 75 -8.60 8.90 9.99
CA ALA A 75 -9.35 9.89 9.21
C ALA A 75 -8.89 9.89 7.75
N LEU A 76 -7.58 9.95 7.52
CA LEU A 76 -6.98 9.92 6.19
C LEU A 76 -7.31 8.63 5.44
N LEU A 77 -7.26 7.48 6.13
CA LEU A 77 -7.63 6.20 5.52
C LEU A 77 -9.09 6.14 5.09
N SER A 78 -9.99 6.68 5.91
CA SER A 78 -11.43 6.74 5.61
C SER A 78 -11.69 7.64 4.41
N TRP A 79 -11.01 8.79 4.35
CA TRP A 79 -11.06 9.68 3.20
C TRP A 79 -10.53 9.05 1.92
N ILE A 80 -9.42 8.29 1.96
CA ILE A 80 -8.90 7.58 0.78
C ILE A 80 -9.91 6.58 0.24
N LYS A 81 -10.62 5.85 1.11
CA LYS A 81 -11.67 4.91 0.68
C LYS A 81 -12.79 5.64 -0.05
N TYR A 82 -13.21 6.79 0.47
CA TYR A 82 -14.21 7.64 -0.17
C TYR A 82 -13.71 8.20 -1.52
N ALA A 83 -12.50 8.76 -1.57
CA ALA A 83 -11.94 9.32 -2.80
C ALA A 83 -11.78 8.23 -3.89
N ARG A 84 -11.40 7.01 -3.52
CA ARG A 84 -11.35 5.87 -4.46
C ARG A 84 -12.72 5.42 -4.94
N SER A 85 -13.77 5.50 -4.12
CA SER A 85 -15.12 5.16 -4.58
C SER A 85 -15.66 6.16 -5.61
N GLN A 86 -15.11 7.38 -5.62
CA GLN A 86 -15.39 8.42 -6.60
C GLN A 86 -14.44 8.38 -7.83
N ASN A 87 -13.59 7.36 -7.96
CA ASN A 87 -12.55 7.26 -8.99
C ASN A 87 -11.61 8.48 -9.07
N ALA A 88 -11.45 9.24 -7.97
CA ALA A 88 -10.60 10.41 -7.97
C ALA A 88 -9.11 10.01 -7.94
N PRO A 89 -8.25 10.59 -8.80
CA PRO A 89 -6.82 10.37 -8.73
C PRO A 89 -6.25 11.00 -7.46
N ILE A 90 -5.67 10.19 -6.58
CA ILE A 90 -5.04 10.67 -5.33
C ILE A 90 -3.55 10.80 -5.57
N SER A 91 -3.05 12.03 -5.64
CA SER A 91 -1.61 12.29 -5.73
C SER A 91 -0.97 12.36 -4.34
N TRP A 92 0.35 12.25 -4.30
CA TRP A 92 1.12 12.37 -3.06
C TRP A 92 0.93 13.73 -2.36
N ASN A 93 0.86 14.81 -3.15
CA ASN A 93 0.69 16.16 -2.62
C ASN A 93 -0.70 16.34 -1.99
N VAL A 94 -1.74 15.83 -2.66
CA VAL A 94 -3.11 15.84 -2.11
C VAL A 94 -3.16 15.07 -0.79
N LEU A 95 -2.48 13.91 -0.71
CA LEU A 95 -2.43 13.13 0.52
C LEU A 95 -1.74 13.89 1.67
N LYS A 96 -0.69 14.66 1.34
CA LYS A 96 0.04 15.50 2.29
C LYS A 96 -0.84 16.64 2.82
N GLU A 97 -1.50 17.37 1.93
CA GLU A 97 -2.44 18.46 2.28
C GLU A 97 -3.58 17.94 3.14
N LYS A 98 -4.25 16.85 2.72
CA LYS A 98 -5.33 16.24 3.50
C LYS A 98 -4.89 15.73 4.86
N SER A 99 -3.67 15.20 4.98
CA SER A 99 -3.15 14.79 6.29
C SER A 99 -2.93 15.97 7.24
N LEU A 100 -2.56 17.15 6.73
CA LEU A 100 -2.42 18.37 7.53
C LEU A 100 -3.78 18.96 7.92
N GLU A 101 -4.75 18.97 7.00
CA GLU A 101 -6.14 19.36 7.31
C GLU A 101 -6.70 18.52 8.47
N PHE A 102 -6.61 17.19 8.38
CA PHE A 102 -7.09 16.32 9.46
C PHE A 102 -6.32 16.51 10.77
N ALA A 103 -5.01 16.79 10.71
CA ALA A 103 -4.26 17.09 11.93
C ALA A 103 -4.75 18.36 12.60
N ASN A 104 -5.07 19.40 11.83
CA ASN A 104 -5.63 20.64 12.37
C ASN A 104 -7.02 20.41 12.97
N GLU A 105 -7.90 19.69 12.29
CA GLU A 105 -9.25 19.36 12.77
C GLU A 105 -9.23 18.52 14.06
N LEU A 106 -8.25 17.62 14.19
CA LEU A 106 -8.08 16.75 15.34
C LEU A 106 -7.25 17.39 16.47
N GLY A 107 -6.76 18.62 16.29
CA GLY A 107 -5.94 19.32 17.29
C GLY A 107 -4.52 18.78 17.45
N GLU A 108 -4.02 18.02 16.46
CA GLU A 108 -2.68 17.43 16.45
C GLU A 108 -1.64 18.42 15.90
N SER A 109 -1.40 19.51 16.64
CA SER A 109 -0.52 20.61 16.23
C SER A 109 0.95 20.23 16.01
N SER A 110 1.39 19.13 16.61
CA SER A 110 2.76 18.60 16.46
C SER A 110 2.91 17.67 15.26
N PHE A 111 1.84 17.47 14.48
CA PHE A 111 1.89 16.61 13.31
C PHE A 111 2.64 17.26 12.16
N VAL A 112 3.58 16.50 11.57
CA VAL A 112 4.25 16.89 10.34
C VAL A 112 4.01 15.80 9.31
N ALA A 113 3.39 16.18 8.20
CA ALA A 113 3.18 15.34 7.02
C ALA A 113 4.50 15.10 6.26
N SER A 114 5.51 14.57 6.95
CA SER A 114 6.82 14.28 6.37
C SER A 114 6.72 13.17 5.32
N ASN A 115 7.64 13.18 4.35
CA ASN A 115 7.69 12.12 3.34
C ASN A 115 7.89 10.73 3.99
N GLY A 116 8.67 10.65 5.07
CA GLY A 116 8.86 9.41 5.83
C GLY A 116 7.59 8.93 6.54
N TRP A 117 6.77 9.85 7.06
CA TRP A 117 5.48 9.49 7.65
C TRP A 117 4.52 8.95 6.59
N LEU A 118 4.41 9.63 5.44
CA LEU A 118 3.58 9.19 4.31
C LEU A 118 4.02 7.83 3.73
N GLN A 119 5.34 7.59 3.59
CA GLN A 119 5.86 6.28 3.17
C GLN A 119 5.46 5.17 4.16
N ARG A 120 5.59 5.43 5.46
CA ARG A 120 5.17 4.50 6.51
C ARG A 120 3.66 4.34 6.54
N PHE A 121 2.88 5.39 6.29
CA PHE A 121 1.42 5.33 6.14
C PHE A 121 1.03 4.38 5.00
N ASN A 122 1.61 4.57 3.81
CA ASN A 122 1.36 3.72 2.65
C ASN A 122 1.75 2.27 2.90
N SER A 123 2.94 2.04 3.47
CA SER A 123 3.39 0.70 3.83
C SER A 123 2.47 0.06 4.88
N ARG A 124 1.98 0.82 5.86
CA ARG A 124 1.09 0.28 6.89
C ARG A 124 -0.24 -0.20 6.31
N HIS A 125 -0.78 0.54 5.35
CA HIS A 125 -2.09 0.32 4.74
C HIS A 125 -2.05 -0.36 3.36
N ASN A 126 -0.87 -0.84 2.93
CA ASN A 126 -0.64 -1.45 1.61
C ASN A 126 -1.16 -0.60 0.44
N LEU A 127 -1.00 0.72 0.53
CA LEU A 127 -1.42 1.64 -0.52
C LEU A 127 -0.28 1.77 -1.53
N SER A 128 -0.51 1.28 -2.75
CA SER A 128 0.34 1.58 -3.89
C SER A 128 -0.24 2.78 -4.64
N PHE A 129 0.54 3.86 -4.71
CA PHE A 129 0.26 4.96 -5.62
C PHE A 129 1.07 4.71 -6.88
N LYS A 130 0.42 4.16 -7.91
CA LYS A 130 1.03 4.15 -9.23
C LYS A 130 1.10 5.59 -9.70
N LYS A 131 2.30 6.05 -10.08
CA LYS A 131 2.44 7.31 -10.81
C LYS A 131 1.65 7.13 -12.10
N LEU A 132 0.52 7.81 -12.23
CA LEU A 132 -0.19 7.93 -13.50
C LEU A 132 0.71 8.78 -14.41
N CYS A 133 1.71 8.16 -15.02
CA CYS A 133 2.41 8.71 -16.16
C CYS A 133 1.73 8.13 -17.39
N GLY A 134 1.00 8.98 -18.11
CA GLY A 134 0.23 8.64 -19.30
C GLY A 134 -1.08 9.40 -19.29
N GLU A 135 -1.29 10.26 -20.29
CA GLU A 135 -2.54 10.98 -20.59
C GLU A 135 -3.67 10.01 -21.01
N ALA A 136 -3.87 8.91 -20.29
CA ALA A 136 -4.79 7.84 -20.69
C ALA A 136 -6.16 7.91 -20.01
N THR A 137 -6.46 8.99 -19.26
CA THR A 137 -7.68 9.06 -18.45
C THR A 137 -8.89 9.69 -19.14
N ASP A 138 -8.71 10.35 -20.29
CA ASP A 138 -9.80 11.10 -20.95
C ASP A 138 -10.10 10.61 -22.37
N PHE A 139 -10.14 9.29 -22.60
CA PHE A 139 -10.54 8.76 -23.91
C PHE A 139 -11.71 7.79 -23.82
N ASP A 140 -12.76 8.08 -24.60
CA ASP A 140 -13.92 7.21 -24.72
C ASP A 140 -13.52 5.86 -25.34
N SER A 141 -13.75 4.79 -24.56
CA SER A 141 -13.39 3.42 -24.93
C SER A 141 -14.05 2.94 -26.23
N SER A 142 -15.18 3.53 -26.62
CA SER A 142 -15.89 3.18 -27.85
C SER A 142 -15.19 3.77 -29.08
N SER A 143 -14.86 5.05 -29.03
CA SER A 143 -14.10 5.78 -30.07
C SER A 143 -12.69 5.19 -30.27
N LEU A 144 -12.05 4.70 -29.20
CA LEU A 144 -10.74 4.05 -29.27
C LEU A 144 -10.77 2.74 -30.08
N LYS A 145 -11.83 1.94 -29.93
CA LYS A 145 -11.97 0.66 -30.65
C LYS A 145 -12.17 0.89 -32.14
N GLU A 146 -13.04 1.83 -32.50
CA GLU A 146 -13.29 2.16 -33.89
C GLU A 146 -12.03 2.69 -34.59
N TRP A 147 -11.27 3.56 -33.91
CA TRP A 147 -9.99 4.05 -34.43
C TRP A 147 -8.95 2.93 -34.59
N LYS A 148 -8.84 2.01 -33.63
CA LYS A 148 -7.93 0.86 -33.73
C LYS A 148 -8.30 -0.09 -34.86
N ASP A 149 -9.58 -0.37 -35.04
CA ASP A 149 -10.03 -1.38 -36.00
C ASP A 149 -10.07 -0.82 -37.43
N VAL A 150 -10.34 0.46 -37.61
CA VAL A 150 -10.45 1.08 -38.95
C VAL A 150 -9.15 1.76 -39.35
N VAL A 151 -8.70 2.73 -38.55
CA VAL A 151 -7.61 3.64 -38.95
C VAL A 151 -6.24 3.00 -38.73
N LEU A 152 -6.02 2.39 -37.56
CA LEU A 152 -4.73 1.78 -37.26
C LEU A 152 -4.45 0.56 -38.15
N ARG A 153 -5.47 -0.26 -38.45
CA ARG A 153 -5.31 -1.41 -39.35
C ARG A 153 -4.97 -0.97 -40.78
N ASP A 154 -5.66 0.02 -41.32
CA ASP A 154 -5.36 0.57 -42.67
C ASP A 154 -3.95 1.18 -42.75
N ILE A 155 -3.49 1.84 -41.69
CA ILE A 155 -2.11 2.37 -41.64
C ILE A 155 -1.10 1.22 -41.59
N LEU A 156 -1.32 0.22 -40.74
CA LEU A 156 -0.41 -0.93 -40.60
C LEU A 156 -0.33 -1.79 -41.86
N GLU A 157 -1.40 -1.92 -42.64
CA GLU A 157 -1.38 -2.63 -43.93
C GLU A 157 -0.48 -1.96 -44.98
N ARG A 158 -0.19 -0.67 -44.84
CA ARG A 158 0.68 0.09 -45.75
C ARG A 158 2.17 -0.03 -45.43
N TYR A 159 2.52 -0.59 -44.27
CA TYR A 159 3.90 -0.73 -43.84
C TYR A 159 4.21 -2.19 -43.48
N GLU A 160 5.38 -2.68 -43.89
CA GLU A 160 5.85 -3.97 -43.42
C GLU A 160 6.08 -3.93 -41.90
N SER A 161 5.82 -5.03 -41.20
CA SER A 161 5.93 -5.10 -39.74
C SER A 161 7.32 -4.71 -39.21
N ALA A 162 8.37 -4.90 -40.02
CA ALA A 162 9.74 -4.50 -39.72
C ALA A 162 9.96 -2.97 -39.69
N ASN A 163 9.03 -2.18 -40.25
CA ASN A 163 9.10 -0.72 -40.35
C ASN A 163 8.13 -0.01 -39.39
N VAL A 164 7.56 -0.73 -38.42
CA VAL A 164 6.67 -0.17 -37.40
C VAL A 164 7.47 0.09 -36.14
N PHE A 165 7.72 1.37 -35.83
CA PHE A 165 8.45 1.78 -34.63
C PHE A 165 7.51 2.41 -33.61
N ASN A 166 7.61 1.96 -32.36
CA ASN A 166 6.96 2.63 -31.25
C ASN A 166 7.85 3.79 -30.79
N VAL A 167 7.41 5.02 -30.98
CA VAL A 167 8.10 6.23 -30.53
C VAL A 167 7.32 6.80 -29.35
N ASP A 168 7.93 6.78 -28.16
CA ASP A 168 7.38 7.41 -26.97
C ASP A 168 8.32 8.54 -26.53
N GLU A 169 7.75 9.70 -26.20
CA GLU A 169 8.54 10.88 -25.84
C GLU A 169 9.10 10.72 -24.43
N CYS A 170 10.34 10.24 -24.32
CA CYS A 170 11.08 10.26 -23.07
C CYS A 170 11.69 11.65 -22.84
N GLY A 171 11.02 12.49 -22.05
CA GLY A 171 11.59 13.76 -21.56
C GLY A 171 12.88 13.51 -20.76
N PHE A 172 14.03 13.80 -21.35
CA PHE A 172 15.33 13.75 -20.67
C PHE A 172 15.49 15.00 -19.81
N PHE A 173 15.30 14.87 -18.49
CA PHE A 173 15.56 15.97 -17.54
C PHE A 173 17.07 16.16 -17.34
N LEU A 174 17.70 17.00 -18.17
CA LEU A 174 19.14 17.36 -18.06
C LEU A 174 19.44 18.51 -17.08
N SER A 175 18.49 18.93 -16.25
CA SER A 175 18.68 20.07 -15.33
C SER A 175 19.19 19.70 -13.93
N ASP A 176 19.19 18.42 -13.51
CA ASP A 176 19.66 18.01 -12.17
C ASP A 176 21.10 17.48 -12.13
N LEU A 177 21.73 17.20 -13.28
CA LEU A 177 23.12 16.71 -13.34
C LEU A 177 24.17 17.83 -13.22
N ALA A 178 23.78 19.10 -13.36
CA ALA A 178 24.67 20.24 -13.14
C ALA A 178 24.78 20.65 -11.66
N ARG A 179 23.92 20.15 -10.76
CA ARG A 179 23.88 20.58 -9.34
C ARG A 179 24.64 19.66 -8.38
N GLN A 180 25.05 18.47 -8.81
CA GLN A 180 25.85 17.55 -7.98
C GLN A 180 27.36 17.53 -8.27
N ASN A 181 27.85 18.30 -9.26
CA ASN A 181 29.29 18.40 -9.55
C ASN A 181 29.98 19.64 -8.95
N SER A 182 29.30 20.45 -8.13
CA SER A 182 29.92 21.63 -7.49
C SER A 182 30.42 21.39 -6.05
N LEU A 183 30.48 20.15 -5.57
CA LEU A 183 31.04 19.80 -4.24
C LEU A 183 32.30 18.93 -4.30
N PHE A 184 32.91 18.78 -5.48
CA PHE A 184 34.22 18.14 -5.65
C PHE A 184 35.08 18.94 -6.64
N GLN A 185 35.46 20.17 -6.28
CA GLN A 185 36.69 20.83 -6.74
C GLN A 185 36.90 22.16 -6.00
N ARG A 186 37.56 22.10 -4.84
CA ARG A 186 38.71 22.90 -4.35
C ARG A 186 38.80 22.84 -2.85
#